data_AF-A0A8A1LDK5-F1
#
_entry.id   AF-A0A8A1LDK5-F1
#
_cell.length_a   1.000
_cell.length_b   1.000
_cell.length_c   1.000
_cell.angle_alpha   90.00
_cell.angle_beta   90.00
_cell.angle_gamma   90.00
#
_symmetry.space_group_name_H-M   'P 1'
#
loop_
_entity.id
_entity.type
_entity.pdbx_description
1 polymer ?
#
loop_
_entity_poly.entity_id
_entity_poly.type
_entity_poly.pdbx_seq_one_letter_code
_entity_poly.pdbx_strand_id
1 'polypeptide(L)'
;MSLISKSPIYFGSFLVTSQVFYITPLSFALVNLKPLLPGHVLVCPLRRVPRVADLSPSETTDLFLTVRRVSRMIERVYRGTSLNIAIQDGPEAGQTVPHVHAHIIPRRKADLDQRGGSDAIYEMMEGQEGNIARHLGEMVEEKRQREKERSRFPRADNEGREPRSEEEMMEEAFALAKEMEQETVD
;
A
#
# COMPACT_ATOMS: atom_id res chain seq x y z
N MET A 1 -7.32 4.10 -20.64
CA MET A 1 -8.65 4.38 -20.03
C MET A 1 -8.42 5.26 -18.80
N SER A 2 -9.38 6.11 -18.39
CA SER A 2 -9.18 7.08 -17.28
C SER A 2 -8.72 6.38 -16.00
N LEU A 3 -7.46 6.59 -15.64
CA LEU A 3 -6.75 6.04 -14.47
C LEU A 3 -7.28 6.55 -13.12
N ILE A 4 -8.25 7.48 -13.16
CA ILE A 4 -8.79 8.15 -11.99
C ILE A 4 -10.23 7.68 -11.80
N SER A 5 -10.48 7.00 -10.68
CA SER A 5 -11.84 6.77 -10.19
C SER A 5 -12.62 8.08 -10.18
N LYS A 6 -13.84 8.06 -10.72
CA LYS A 6 -14.72 9.24 -10.69
C LYS A 6 -15.15 9.60 -9.26
N SER A 7 -14.99 8.67 -8.31
CA SER A 7 -15.34 8.84 -6.91
C SER A 7 -14.09 8.76 -6.01
N PRO A 8 -14.02 9.55 -4.94
CA PRO A 8 -12.90 9.50 -4.01
C PRO A 8 -12.78 8.11 -3.37
N ILE A 9 -11.56 7.58 -3.33
CA ILE A 9 -11.25 6.27 -2.71
C ILE A 9 -10.60 6.51 -1.35
N TYR A 10 -11.05 5.76 -0.36
CA TYR A 10 -10.56 5.86 1.01
C TYR A 10 -9.94 4.56 1.49
N PHE A 11 -8.78 4.67 2.13
CA PHE A 11 -8.20 3.61 2.94
C PHE A 11 -8.41 3.98 4.42
N GLY A 12 -9.39 3.34 5.07
CA GLY A 12 -9.87 3.80 6.38
C GLY A 12 -10.46 5.21 6.29
N SER A 13 -9.86 6.17 6.99
CA SER A 13 -10.20 7.60 6.92
C SER A 13 -9.36 8.40 5.94
N PHE A 14 -8.34 7.80 5.32
CA PHE A 14 -7.37 8.49 4.48
C PHE A 14 -7.82 8.52 3.02
N LEU A 15 -7.84 9.70 2.40
CA LEU A 15 -8.10 9.85 0.96
C LEU A 15 -6.85 9.40 0.18
N VAL A 16 -7.00 8.37 -0.65
CA VAL A 16 -5.86 7.71 -1.33
C VAL A 16 -6.00 7.62 -2.85
N THR A 17 -6.94 8.37 -3.45
CA THR A 17 -7.31 8.24 -4.86
C THR A 17 -6.11 8.33 -5.81
N SER A 18 -5.15 9.21 -5.56
CA SER A 18 -3.96 9.39 -6.41
C SER A 18 -2.92 8.28 -6.26
N GLN A 19 -3.00 7.47 -5.21
CA GLN A 19 -2.12 6.34 -4.94
C GLN A 19 -2.65 5.01 -5.51
N VAL A 20 -3.88 5.00 -6.02
CA VAL A 20 -4.53 3.81 -6.58
C VAL A 20 -4.04 3.56 -8.01
N PHE A 21 -3.59 2.33 -8.28
CA PHE A 21 -3.13 1.91 -9.61
C PHE A 21 -4.03 0.87 -10.27
N TYR A 22 -4.95 0.25 -9.52
CA TYR A 22 -5.87 -0.75 -10.06
C TYR A 22 -7.19 -0.77 -9.28
N ILE A 23 -8.31 -0.93 -9.98
CA ILE A 23 -9.66 -0.94 -9.40
C ILE A 23 -10.47 -2.03 -10.09
N THR A 24 -11.22 -2.79 -9.29
CA THR A 24 -12.23 -3.76 -9.72
C THR A 24 -13.60 -3.30 -9.23
N PRO A 25 -14.70 -4.03 -9.51
CA PRO A 25 -16.01 -3.66 -8.99
C PRO A 25 -16.10 -3.59 -7.46
N LEU A 26 -15.27 -4.35 -6.73
CA LEU A 26 -15.36 -4.47 -5.26
C LEU A 26 -14.04 -4.22 -4.52
N SER A 27 -12.91 -4.05 -5.21
CA SER A 27 -11.58 -3.89 -4.63
C SER A 27 -10.76 -2.81 -5.33
N PHE A 28 -9.67 -2.40 -4.71
CA PHE A 28 -8.66 -1.53 -5.30
C PHE A 28 -7.26 -1.91 -4.80
N ALA A 29 -6.25 -1.54 -5.57
CA ALA A 29 -4.84 -1.69 -5.20
C ALA A 29 -4.14 -0.33 -5.21
N LEU A 30 -3.29 -0.10 -4.22
CA LEU A 30 -2.58 1.16 -4.00
C LEU A 30 -1.12 0.95 -3.62
N VAL A 31 -0.29 1.93 -3.96
CA VAL A 31 1.12 1.96 -3.56
C VAL A 31 1.24 2.34 -2.07
N ASN A 32 2.17 1.73 -1.33
CA ASN A 32 2.28 1.91 0.12
C ASN A 32 3.15 3.12 0.49
N LEU A 33 2.67 4.08 1.29
CA LEU A 33 3.41 5.32 1.63
C LEU A 33 4.85 5.07 2.12
N LYS A 34 5.05 4.12 3.04
CA LYS A 34 6.38 3.70 3.52
C LYS A 34 6.57 2.20 3.26
N PRO A 35 7.04 1.82 2.06
CA PRO A 35 7.14 0.42 1.68
C PRO A 35 8.27 -0.28 2.46
N LEU A 36 7.97 -1.41 3.10
CA LEU A 36 8.98 -2.25 3.78
C LEU A 36 10.14 -2.63 2.85
N LEU A 37 9.81 -3.08 1.64
CA LEU A 37 10.72 -3.34 0.52
C LEU A 37 10.17 -2.69 -0.76
N PRO A 38 11.00 -2.35 -1.75
CA PRO A 38 10.55 -1.82 -3.03
C PRO A 38 9.46 -2.71 -3.67
N GLY A 39 8.35 -2.11 -4.10
CA GLY A 39 7.21 -2.83 -4.67
C GLY A 39 6.21 -3.37 -3.64
N HIS A 40 6.36 -3.04 -2.36
CA HIS A 40 5.34 -3.28 -1.35
C HIS A 40 4.08 -2.47 -1.68
N VAL A 41 3.02 -3.15 -2.09
CA VAL A 41 1.69 -2.58 -2.37
C VAL A 41 0.62 -3.21 -1.49
N LEU A 42 -0.56 -2.58 -1.47
CA LEU A 42 -1.72 -3.03 -0.73
C LEU A 42 -2.89 -3.33 -1.68
N VAL A 43 -3.73 -4.29 -1.33
CA VAL A 43 -5.02 -4.55 -1.97
C VAL A 43 -6.12 -4.54 -0.92
N CYS A 44 -7.18 -3.77 -1.15
CA CYS A 44 -8.24 -3.50 -0.18
C CYS A 44 -9.62 -3.65 -0.85
N PRO A 45 -10.68 -4.02 -0.11
CA PRO A 45 -12.05 -3.88 -0.61
C PRO A 45 -12.41 -2.39 -0.73
N LEU A 46 -13.33 -2.04 -1.63
CA LEU A 46 -13.87 -0.67 -1.72
C LEU A 46 -14.73 -0.33 -0.49
N ARG A 47 -15.44 -1.31 0.06
CA ARG A 47 -16.21 -1.15 1.30
C ARG A 47 -15.28 -1.24 2.50
N ARG A 48 -15.28 -0.20 3.32
CA ARG A 48 -14.47 -0.09 4.54
C ARG A 48 -15.00 -0.99 5.65
N VAL A 49 -14.44 -2.19 5.74
CA VAL A 49 -14.67 -3.12 6.84
C VAL A 49 -13.38 -3.41 7.61
N PRO A 50 -13.41 -3.52 8.94
CA PRO A 50 -12.21 -3.73 9.74
C PRO A 50 -11.71 -5.17 9.69
N ARG A 51 -12.61 -6.16 9.57
CA ARG A 51 -12.24 -7.59 9.68
C ARG A 51 -12.53 -8.37 8.41
N VAL A 52 -11.73 -9.40 8.13
CA VAL A 52 -11.95 -10.33 7.00
C VAL A 52 -13.32 -11.01 7.11
N ALA A 53 -13.75 -11.33 8.33
CA ALA A 53 -15.07 -11.93 8.60
C ALA A 53 -16.25 -11.02 8.22
N ASP A 54 -16.03 -9.72 8.06
CA ASP A 54 -17.07 -8.75 7.67
C ASP A 54 -17.26 -8.66 6.14
N LEU A 55 -16.41 -9.33 5.35
CA LEU A 55 -16.51 -9.37 3.90
C LEU A 55 -17.68 -10.26 3.46
N SER A 56 -18.41 -9.80 2.45
CA SER A 56 -19.33 -10.68 1.73
C SER A 56 -18.56 -11.74 0.93
N PRO A 57 -19.20 -12.85 0.52
CA PRO A 57 -18.57 -13.84 -0.36
C PRO A 57 -18.03 -13.22 -1.66
N SER A 58 -18.79 -12.30 -2.26
CA SER A 58 -18.39 -11.60 -3.50
C SER A 58 -17.16 -10.72 -3.30
N GLU A 59 -17.09 -9.98 -2.19
CA GLU A 59 -15.90 -9.17 -1.86
C GLU A 59 -14.69 -10.04 -1.54
N THR A 60 -14.90 -11.15 -0.83
CA THR A 60 -13.82 -12.13 -0.57
C THR A 60 -13.25 -12.67 -1.89
N THR A 61 -14.11 -13.07 -2.82
CA THR A 61 -13.69 -13.56 -4.14
C THR A 61 -12.96 -12.48 -4.93
N ASP A 62 -13.54 -11.28 -5.05
CA ASP A 62 -12.96 -10.19 -5.81
C ASP A 62 -11.62 -9.72 -5.22
N LEU A 63 -11.51 -9.66 -3.88
CA LEU A 63 -10.28 -9.30 -3.17
C LEU A 63 -9.15 -10.29 -3.50
N PHE A 64 -9.37 -11.60 -3.35
CA PHE A 64 -8.32 -12.59 -3.56
C PHE A 64 -7.97 -12.80 -5.04
N LEU A 65 -8.93 -12.64 -5.95
CA LEU A 65 -8.63 -12.58 -7.40
C LEU A 65 -7.76 -11.36 -7.72
N THR A 66 -8.04 -10.21 -7.10
CA THR A 66 -7.24 -8.99 -7.24
C THR A 66 -5.84 -9.18 -6.66
N VAL A 67 -5.72 -9.75 -5.46
CA VAL A 67 -4.42 -10.10 -4.84
C VAL A 67 -3.61 -10.96 -5.79
N ARG A 68 -4.18 -12.06 -6.30
CA ARG A 68 -3.48 -12.96 -7.23
C ARG A 68 -2.97 -12.24 -8.49
N ARG A 69 -3.78 -11.35 -9.08
CA ARG A 69 -3.39 -10.59 -10.29
C ARG A 69 -2.30 -9.57 -9.99
N VAL A 70 -2.44 -8.81 -8.91
CA VAL A 70 -1.43 -7.82 -8.48
C VAL A 70 -0.12 -8.52 -8.09
N SER A 71 -0.18 -9.65 -7.41
CA SER A 71 0.98 -10.47 -7.05
C SER A 71 1.83 -10.86 -8.26
N ARG A 72 1.21 -11.38 -9.33
CA ARG A 72 1.91 -11.71 -10.59
C ARG A 72 2.62 -10.49 -11.18
N MET A 73 1.91 -9.37 -11.27
CA MET A 73 2.45 -8.13 -11.84
C MET A 73 3.62 -7.61 -11.01
N ILE A 74 3.46 -7.52 -9.70
CA ILE A 74 4.48 -6.99 -8.79
C ILE A 74 5.72 -7.86 -8.78
N GLU A 75 5.58 -9.20 -8.72
CA GLU A 75 6.72 -10.11 -8.81
C GLU A 75 7.50 -9.89 -10.12
N ARG A 76 6.80 -9.77 -11.26
CA ARG A 76 7.42 -9.52 -12.57
C ARG A 76 8.13 -8.17 -12.63
N VAL A 77 7.44 -7.08 -12.30
CA VAL A 77 7.96 -5.70 -12.39
C VAL A 77 9.17 -5.51 -11.48
N TYR A 78 9.08 -6.02 -10.25
CA TYR A 78 10.17 -5.93 -9.28
C TYR A 78 11.11 -7.12 -9.32
N ARG A 79 11.10 -7.93 -10.39
CA ARG A 79 12.01 -9.07 -10.59
C ARG A 79 12.17 -9.93 -9.33
N GLY A 80 11.06 -10.14 -8.63
CA GLY A 80 10.96 -11.03 -7.48
C GLY A 80 11.01 -12.48 -7.94
N THR A 81 11.32 -13.37 -7.01
CA THR A 81 11.21 -14.82 -7.21
C THR A 81 10.26 -15.46 -6.20
N SER A 82 9.75 -14.67 -5.27
CA SER A 82 8.79 -15.06 -4.24
C SER A 82 8.05 -13.82 -3.75
N LEU A 83 6.99 -14.02 -2.97
CA LEU A 83 6.20 -12.93 -2.37
C LEU A 83 5.92 -13.25 -0.90
N ASN A 84 5.92 -12.23 -0.04
CA ASN A 84 5.13 -12.27 1.18
C ASN A 84 3.75 -11.67 0.87
N ILE A 85 2.69 -12.43 1.18
CA ILE A 85 1.31 -11.97 1.12
C ILE A 85 0.72 -12.15 2.51
N ALA A 86 0.24 -11.07 3.11
CA ALA A 86 -0.20 -11.09 4.50
C ALA A 86 -1.39 -10.17 4.73
N ILE A 87 -2.28 -10.58 5.64
CA ILE A 87 -3.38 -9.76 6.16
C ILE A 87 -3.24 -9.75 7.68
N GLN A 88 -3.11 -8.55 8.25
CA GLN A 88 -3.15 -8.34 9.69
C GLN A 88 -4.61 -8.10 10.09
N ASP A 89 -5.33 -9.17 10.42
CA ASP A 89 -6.78 -9.15 10.68
C ASP A 89 -7.10 -8.80 12.15
N GLY A 90 -6.98 -7.52 12.49
CA GLY A 90 -7.30 -6.96 13.82
C GLY A 90 -6.09 -6.39 14.56
N PRO A 91 -6.31 -5.59 15.63
CA PRO A 91 -5.24 -4.85 16.30
C PRO A 91 -4.12 -5.74 16.83
N GLU A 92 -4.46 -6.89 17.45
CA GLU A 92 -3.50 -7.85 18.01
C GLU A 92 -2.69 -8.58 16.93
N ALA A 93 -3.12 -8.53 15.67
CA ALA A 93 -2.37 -9.03 14.52
C ALA A 93 -1.48 -7.96 13.88
N GLY A 94 -1.43 -6.74 14.43
CA GLY A 94 -0.67 -5.60 13.91
C GLY A 94 -1.47 -4.66 13.01
N GLN A 95 -2.80 -4.81 12.91
CA GLN A 95 -3.61 -3.92 12.09
C GLN A 95 -3.58 -2.49 12.62
N THR A 96 -3.09 -1.55 11.81
CA THR A 96 -3.01 -0.14 12.19
C THR A 96 -4.13 0.70 11.58
N VAL A 97 -4.57 0.38 10.35
CA VAL A 97 -5.74 0.98 9.70
C VAL A 97 -6.91 -0.01 9.77
N PRO A 98 -8.06 0.33 10.39
CA PRO A 98 -9.22 -0.56 10.53
C PRO A 98 -10.00 -0.68 9.22
N HIS A 99 -9.33 -1.18 8.20
CA HIS A 99 -9.83 -1.48 6.88
C HIS A 99 -9.04 -2.68 6.36
N VAL A 100 -9.69 -3.79 6.00
CA VAL A 100 -9.00 -4.99 5.47
C VAL A 100 -8.06 -4.59 4.33
N HIS A 101 -6.82 -5.06 4.42
CA HIS A 101 -5.82 -4.88 3.37
C HIS A 101 -4.87 -6.07 3.34
N ALA A 102 -4.59 -6.56 2.15
CA ALA A 102 -3.56 -7.54 1.89
C ALA A 102 -2.27 -6.82 1.48
N HIS A 103 -1.19 -7.06 2.23
CA HIS A 103 0.16 -6.70 1.84
C HIS A 103 0.64 -7.64 0.75
N ILE A 104 1.27 -7.09 -0.29
CA ILE A 104 1.98 -7.85 -1.31
C ILE A 104 3.39 -7.29 -1.40
N ILE A 105 4.37 -8.10 -1.01
CA ILE A 105 5.77 -7.68 -0.89
C ILE A 105 6.64 -8.62 -1.74
N PRO A 106 7.25 -8.13 -2.83
CA PRO A 106 8.12 -8.95 -3.65
C PRO A 106 9.42 -9.25 -2.92
N ARG A 107 9.86 -10.50 -3.01
CA ARG A 107 11.06 -11.03 -2.36
C ARG A 107 12.08 -11.49 -3.38
N ARG A 108 13.36 -11.30 -3.03
CA ARG A 108 14.51 -11.85 -3.77
C ARG A 108 15.43 -12.55 -2.79
N LYS A 109 16.28 -13.44 -3.29
CA LYS A 109 17.32 -14.05 -2.45
C LYS A 109 18.19 -12.96 -1.81
N ALA A 110 18.44 -13.09 -0.50
CA ALA A 110 19.29 -12.20 0.29
C ALA A 110 18.82 -10.74 0.41
N ASP A 111 17.55 -10.44 0.10
CA ASP A 111 17.01 -9.07 0.17
C ASP A 111 16.97 -8.47 1.59
N LEU A 112 17.07 -9.32 2.63
CA LEU A 112 17.08 -8.92 4.04
C LEU A 112 18.30 -9.44 4.82
N ASP A 113 19.36 -9.93 4.16
CA ASP A 113 20.53 -10.50 4.87
C ASP A 113 21.18 -9.51 5.85
N GLN A 114 21.22 -8.22 5.49
CA GLN A 114 21.75 -7.16 6.35
C GLN A 114 20.83 -6.80 7.54
N ARG A 115 19.60 -7.34 7.55
CA ARG A 115 18.59 -7.10 8.60
C ARG A 115 18.28 -8.35 9.43
N GLY A 116 19.13 -9.38 9.36
CA GLY A 116 18.92 -10.63 10.11
C GLY A 116 18.29 -11.76 9.29
N GLY A 117 18.19 -11.59 7.97
CA GLY A 117 17.70 -12.64 7.06
C GLY A 117 16.20 -12.56 6.79
N SER A 118 15.65 -13.64 6.24
CA SER A 118 14.29 -13.62 5.67
C SER A 118 13.17 -13.34 6.68
N ASP A 119 13.37 -13.71 7.95
CA ASP A 119 12.38 -13.55 9.02
C ASP A 119 12.29 -12.12 9.55
N ALA A 120 13.26 -11.26 9.23
CA ALA A 120 13.22 -9.84 9.58
C ALA A 120 11.95 -9.13 9.07
N ILE A 121 11.32 -9.68 8.02
CA ILE A 121 10.06 -9.14 7.50
C ILE A 121 8.93 -9.13 8.54
N TYR A 122 8.88 -10.10 9.45
CA TYR A 122 7.83 -10.17 10.47
C TYR A 122 8.00 -9.06 11.51
N GLU A 123 9.24 -8.84 11.97
CA GLU A 123 9.58 -7.74 12.87
C GLU A 123 9.29 -6.38 12.21
N MET A 124 9.61 -6.24 10.91
CA MET A 124 9.33 -5.03 10.15
C MET A 124 7.82 -4.75 10.03
N MET A 125 7.00 -5.79 9.87
CA MET A 125 5.53 -5.68 9.78
C MET A 125 4.87 -5.34 11.11
N GLU A 126 5.39 -5.85 12.23
CA GLU A 126 4.88 -5.55 13.58
C GLU A 126 5.42 -4.21 14.13
N GLY A 127 6.61 -3.81 13.68
CA GLY A 127 7.31 -2.63 14.16
C GLY A 127 6.77 -1.30 13.63
N GLN A 128 7.48 -0.22 13.98
CA GLN A 128 7.13 1.14 13.53
C GLN A 128 7.15 1.28 12.00
N GLU A 129 7.99 0.51 11.31
CA GLU A 129 8.08 0.51 9.85
C GLU A 129 6.76 0.06 9.20
N GLY A 130 6.09 -0.95 9.77
CA GLY A 130 4.81 -1.47 9.30
C GLY A 130 3.58 -0.63 9.69
N ASN A 131 3.74 0.40 10.54
CA ASN A 131 2.60 1.18 11.05
C ASN A 131 2.07 2.20 10.03
N ILE A 132 1.25 1.72 9.10
CA ILE A 132 0.68 2.54 8.01
C ILE A 132 -0.16 3.71 8.54
N ALA A 133 -0.97 3.51 9.58
CA ALA A 133 -1.84 4.56 10.11
C ALA A 133 -1.04 5.76 10.63
N ARG A 134 0.08 5.50 11.33
CA ARG A 134 0.99 6.53 11.81
C ARG A 134 1.57 7.30 10.63
N HIS A 135 2.12 6.62 9.64
CA HIS A 135 2.78 7.26 8.49
C HIS A 135 1.81 8.11 7.67
N LEU A 136 0.58 7.62 7.46
CA LEU A 136 -0.47 8.40 6.79
C LEU A 136 -0.89 9.61 7.64
N GLY A 137 -0.93 9.48 8.96
CA GLY A 137 -1.17 10.59 9.88
C GLY A 137 -0.10 11.67 9.79
N GLU A 138 1.18 11.29 9.86
CA GLU A 138 2.35 12.18 9.72
C GLU A 138 2.27 12.96 8.40
N MET A 139 2.01 12.27 7.28
CA MET A 139 1.85 12.91 5.95
C MET A 139 0.70 13.93 5.92
N VAL A 140 -0.44 13.63 6.54
CA VAL A 140 -1.59 14.55 6.61
C VAL A 140 -1.26 15.78 7.47
N GLU A 141 -0.56 15.59 8.58
CA GLU A 141 -0.12 16.69 9.44
C GLU A 141 0.91 17.58 8.77
N GLU A 142 1.91 17.01 8.10
CA GLU A 142 2.89 17.74 7.31
C GLU A 142 2.22 18.54 6.19
N LYS A 143 1.23 17.96 5.48
CA LYS A 143 0.48 18.68 4.45
C LYS A 143 -0.26 19.88 5.04
N ARG A 144 -0.92 19.70 6.19
CA ARG A 144 -1.57 20.81 6.93
C ARG A 144 -0.58 21.86 7.39
N GLN A 145 0.61 21.48 7.81
CA GLN A 145 1.67 22.42 8.21
C GLN A 145 2.23 23.16 7.00
N ARG A 146 2.58 22.47 5.90
CA ARG A 146 3.03 23.09 4.64
C ARG A 146 1.99 24.03 4.04
N GLU A 147 0.70 23.75 4.17
CA GLU A 147 -0.37 24.67 3.76
C GLU A 147 -0.41 25.94 4.64
N LYS A 148 -0.12 25.82 5.94
CA LYS A 148 0.03 26.95 6.86
C LYS A 148 1.35 27.72 6.65
N GLU A 149 2.44 27.02 6.34
CA GLU A 149 3.80 27.53 6.11
C GLU A 149 4.04 28.01 4.69
N ARG A 150 3.21 27.65 3.71
CA ARG A 150 3.15 28.36 2.41
C ARG A 150 2.82 29.85 2.58
N SER A 151 2.49 30.29 3.80
CA SER A 151 2.43 31.70 4.22
C SER A 151 3.74 32.28 4.83
N ARG A 152 4.80 31.51 5.12
CA ARG A 152 6.09 31.96 5.69
C ARG A 152 7.23 30.93 5.50
N PHE A 153 8.36 31.38 4.94
CA PHE A 153 9.61 30.67 4.58
C PHE A 153 10.19 29.64 5.59
N PRO A 154 11.09 28.72 5.14
CA PRO A 154 11.16 27.33 5.61
C PRO A 154 12.27 27.06 6.63
N ARG A 155 12.18 25.89 7.30
CA ARG A 155 13.33 25.21 7.93
C ARG A 155 13.31 23.70 7.68
N ALA A 156 14.51 23.13 7.88
CA ALA A 156 15.02 21.91 7.28
C ALA A 156 15.06 20.69 8.22
N ASP A 157 15.04 19.54 7.54
CA ASP A 157 15.71 18.25 7.76
C ASP A 157 15.43 17.40 9.01
N ASN A 158 15.15 16.11 8.78
CA ASN A 158 15.20 15.02 9.76
C ASN A 158 15.59 13.72 9.02
N GLU A 159 16.56 12.97 9.54
CA GLU A 159 16.99 11.67 8.99
C GLU A 159 16.21 10.51 9.62
N GLY A 160 15.74 9.58 8.79
CA GLY A 160 15.30 8.24 9.22
C GLY A 160 14.17 7.63 8.37
N ARG A 161 14.44 7.35 7.08
CA ARG A 161 13.50 6.83 6.07
C ARG A 161 12.28 7.75 5.88
N GLU A 162 12.47 8.74 5.00
CA GLU A 162 11.45 9.75 4.68
C GLU A 162 10.19 9.11 4.05
N PRO A 163 8.97 9.57 4.42
CA PRO A 163 7.76 9.25 3.67
C PRO A 163 7.95 9.61 2.19
N ARG A 164 7.46 8.77 1.28
CA ARG A 164 7.45 9.12 -0.15
C ARG A 164 6.58 10.35 -0.37
N SER A 165 7.03 11.23 -1.25
CA SER A 165 6.24 12.38 -1.68
C SER A 165 4.98 11.95 -2.44
N GLU A 166 3.96 12.81 -2.42
CA GLU A 166 2.71 12.58 -3.16
C GLU A 166 2.97 12.41 -4.67
N GLU A 167 3.97 13.12 -5.22
CA GLU A 167 4.40 13.03 -6.61
C GLU A 167 5.03 11.66 -6.92
N GLU A 168 5.99 11.20 -6.11
CA GLU A 168 6.61 9.88 -6.29
C GLU A 168 5.57 8.75 -6.21
N MET A 169 4.63 8.83 -5.27
CA MET A 169 3.57 7.83 -5.16
C MET A 169 2.64 7.85 -6.37
N MET A 170 2.30 9.04 -6.88
CA MET A 170 1.45 9.18 -8.06
C MET A 170 2.15 8.66 -9.32
N GLU A 171 3.45 8.94 -9.47
CA GLU A 171 4.27 8.42 -10.57
C GLU A 171 4.37 6.90 -10.53
N GLU A 172 4.62 6.31 -9.35
CA GLU A 172 4.65 4.86 -9.19
C GLU A 172 3.27 4.25 -9.47
N ALA A 173 2.19 4.82 -8.93
CA ALA A 173 0.84 4.34 -9.20
C ALA A 173 0.51 4.38 -10.70
N PHE A 174 0.91 5.45 -11.39
CA PHE A 174 0.74 5.57 -12.83
C PHE A 174 1.57 4.54 -13.61
N ALA A 175 2.80 4.27 -13.20
CA ALA A 175 3.65 3.26 -13.81
C ALA A 175 3.07 1.85 -13.62
N LEU A 176 2.67 1.50 -12.40
CA LEU A 176 2.07 0.19 -12.09
C LEU A 176 0.72 0.00 -12.80
N ALA A 177 -0.06 1.07 -12.98
CA ALA A 177 -1.31 0.97 -13.70
C ALA A 177 -1.11 0.59 -15.18
N LYS A 178 -0.06 1.12 -15.83
CA LYS A 178 0.34 0.70 -17.19
C LYS A 178 0.78 -0.76 -17.25
N GLU A 179 1.46 -1.24 -16.21
CA GLU A 179 1.85 -2.65 -16.11
C GLU A 179 0.63 -3.56 -15.92
N MET A 180 -0.38 -3.12 -15.16
CA MET A 180 -1.63 -3.86 -14.98
C MET A 180 -2.47 -3.98 -16.25
N GLU A 181 -2.41 -3.00 -17.16
CA GLU A 181 -3.07 -3.09 -18.48
C GLU A 181 -2.54 -4.26 -19.33
N GLN A 182 -1.31 -4.70 -19.08
CA GLN A 182 -0.68 -5.83 -19.78
C GLN A 182 -1.00 -7.18 -19.14
N GLU A 183 -1.51 -7.20 -17.90
CA GLU A 183 -1.90 -8.44 -17.25
C GLU A 183 -3.19 -8.98 -17.88
N THR A 184 -3.17 -10.25 -18.27
CA THR A 184 -4.35 -10.94 -18.79
C THR A 184 -5.48 -10.94 -17.76
N VAL A 185 -6.71 -10.73 -18.23
CA VAL A 185 -7.91 -11.04 -17.45
C VAL A 185 -8.11 -12.55 -17.56
N ASP A 186 -8.15 -13.24 -16.42
CA ASP A 186 -8.49 -14.66 -16.37
C ASP A 186 -10.01 -14.87 -16.49
#